data_AF-A0A5B2WKB6-F1
#
_entry.id   AF-A0A5B2WKB6-F1
#
_cell.length_a   1.000
_cell.length_b   1.000
_cell.length_c   1.000
_cell.angle_alpha   90.00
_cell.angle_beta   90.00
_cell.angle_gamma   90.00
#
_symmetry.space_group_name_H-M   'P 1'
#
loop_
_entity.id
_entity.type
_entity.pdbx_description
1 polymer ?
#
loop_
_entity_poly.entity_id
_entity_poly.type
_entity_poly.pdbx_seq_one_letter_code
_entity_poly.pdbx_strand_id
1 'polypeptide(L)'
;MFNSIRSIIVGSVAGLALTGLALTGLATASASAAQAPDGARQASAVAPAAAASATRVDQLANTVGGPVQVTRVGTPSAVAPHLTVCKITVYGYVGYTFCEFDYSTLDWGGGNVEYFVVGTDYEIFHAWKGSGGWKNLGGQARRSTPNGAYAFNSPVGVETIGTDNNWYCKYRGNGSWSGGWQRC
;
A
#
# COMPACT_ATOMS: atom_id res chain seq x y z
N MET A 1 -1.00 56.73 -17.32
CA MET A 1 -2.05 57.74 -17.10
C MET A 1 -3.21 57.05 -16.39
N PHE A 2 -3.66 57.68 -15.31
CA PHE A 2 -4.64 57.24 -14.34
C PHE A 2 -6.06 57.11 -14.93
N ASN A 3 -6.88 56.18 -14.44
CA ASN A 3 -7.96 56.59 -13.51
C ASN A 3 -8.71 55.42 -12.84
N SER A 4 -8.93 55.65 -11.55
CA SER A 4 -9.71 54.90 -10.56
C SER A 4 -11.08 55.54 -10.42
N ILE A 5 -12.16 54.78 -10.16
CA ILE A 5 -13.34 55.29 -9.46
C ILE A 5 -13.87 54.24 -8.46
N ARG A 6 -14.12 54.72 -7.25
CA ARG A 6 -14.66 54.06 -6.04
C ARG A 6 -16.17 54.34 -5.87
N SER A 7 -16.89 53.51 -5.11
CA SER A 7 -18.00 53.82 -4.15
C SER A 7 -18.53 52.48 -3.60
N ILE A 8 -18.61 52.11 -2.32
CA ILE A 8 -19.07 52.67 -1.01
C ILE A 8 -20.56 52.99 -0.95
N ILE A 9 -21.35 52.16 -0.21
CA ILE A 9 -22.50 52.44 0.70
C ILE A 9 -22.68 51.12 1.55
N VAL A 10 -22.41 50.97 2.85
CA VAL A 10 -22.91 51.52 4.15
C VAL A 10 -24.38 51.19 4.48
N GLY A 11 -24.62 50.47 5.58
CA GLY A 11 -25.95 50.38 6.23
C GLY A 11 -26.06 49.33 7.34
N SER A 12 -25.77 49.73 8.58
CA SER A 12 -26.06 49.04 9.86
C SER A 12 -27.59 48.91 10.09
N VAL A 13 -28.18 48.22 11.08
CA VAL A 13 -27.96 48.20 12.54
C VAL A 13 -28.85 47.12 13.22
N ALA A 14 -28.34 46.61 14.35
CA ALA A 14 -29.02 46.39 15.66
C ALA A 14 -30.13 45.32 15.86
N GLY A 15 -29.99 44.58 16.96
CA GLY A 15 -31.08 43.85 17.64
C GLY A 15 -30.59 42.88 18.72
N LEU A 16 -30.79 43.25 19.99
CA LEU A 16 -30.27 42.64 21.22
C LEU A 16 -31.20 41.55 21.83
N ALA A 17 -30.64 40.81 22.81
CA ALA A 17 -31.28 40.19 24.00
C ALA A 17 -31.95 38.80 23.85
N LEU A 18 -32.07 37.93 24.86
CA LEU A 18 -31.34 37.59 26.11
C LEU A 18 -32.06 36.33 26.66
N THR A 19 -31.31 35.34 27.20
CA THR A 19 -31.71 34.33 28.22
C THR A 19 -32.93 33.39 28.03
N GLY A 20 -32.71 32.09 28.29
CA GLY A 20 -33.78 31.14 28.59
C GLY A 20 -33.30 29.69 28.75
N LEU A 21 -33.11 29.27 30.01
CA LEU A 21 -32.80 27.90 30.42
C LEU A 21 -34.12 27.09 30.57
N ALA A 22 -34.23 25.91 29.98
CA ALA A 22 -35.20 24.89 30.42
C ALA A 22 -34.72 23.47 30.04
N LEU A 23 -34.59 22.63 31.07
CA LEU A 23 -34.30 21.20 31.02
C LEU A 23 -35.62 20.47 31.30
N THR A 24 -36.03 19.54 30.42
CA THR A 24 -36.71 18.24 30.70
C THR A 24 -37.34 17.67 29.43
N GLY A 25 -37.13 16.38 29.14
CA GLY A 25 -37.90 15.65 28.13
C GLY A 25 -37.28 14.30 27.73
N LEU A 26 -37.96 13.22 28.13
CA LEU A 26 -37.59 11.80 27.98
C LEU A 26 -37.66 11.28 26.52
N ALA A 27 -36.86 10.23 26.29
CA ALA A 27 -36.68 9.38 25.10
C ALA A 27 -37.81 9.18 24.08
N THR A 28 -37.43 9.03 22.80
CA THR A 28 -37.70 7.82 22.00
C THR A 28 -36.64 7.65 20.91
N ALA A 29 -36.18 6.41 20.74
CA ALA A 29 -35.20 6.02 19.74
C ALA A 29 -35.78 6.08 18.32
N SER A 30 -34.97 6.50 17.35
CA SER A 30 -35.04 5.97 15.99
C SER A 30 -33.61 5.79 15.49
N ALA A 31 -33.29 4.55 15.16
CA ALA A 31 -32.00 4.16 14.62
C ALA A 31 -31.91 4.64 13.16
N SER A 32 -30.83 5.34 12.83
CA SER A 32 -30.25 5.28 11.50
C SER A 32 -28.73 5.27 11.66
N ALA A 33 -28.14 4.15 11.23
CA ALA A 33 -26.71 3.90 11.29
C ALA A 33 -25.97 4.90 10.39
N ALA A 34 -25.07 5.68 10.98
CA ALA A 34 -24.05 6.41 10.26
C ALA A 34 -22.69 5.97 10.84
N GLN A 35 -22.07 5.03 10.14
CA GLN A 35 -20.71 4.54 10.41
C GLN A 35 -19.71 5.69 10.21
N ALA A 36 -18.94 6.00 11.24
CA ALA A 36 -17.83 6.95 11.21
C ALA A 36 -16.60 6.35 10.47
N PRO A 37 -15.65 7.16 9.97
CA PRO A 37 -14.53 6.69 9.16
C PRO A 37 -13.43 6.11 10.07
N ASP A 38 -13.25 4.79 10.02
CA ASP A 38 -12.18 4.11 10.75
C ASP A 38 -10.85 4.25 10.01
N GLY A 39 -9.98 5.09 10.55
CA GLY A 39 -8.54 4.89 10.48
C GLY A 39 -8.18 3.60 11.20
N ALA A 40 -8.13 2.48 10.48
CA ALA A 40 -7.71 1.21 11.03
C ALA A 40 -6.18 1.08 11.02
N ARG A 41 -5.51 1.58 12.06
CA ARG A 41 -4.27 0.94 12.52
C ARG A 41 -4.66 -0.38 13.15
N GLN A 42 -4.62 -1.47 12.38
CA GLN A 42 -4.77 -2.82 12.93
C GLN A 42 -3.59 -3.11 13.86
N ALA A 43 -3.82 -3.01 15.17
CA ALA A 43 -2.95 -3.62 16.17
C ALA A 43 -3.26 -5.13 16.20
N SER A 44 -2.50 -5.91 15.43
CA SER A 44 -2.63 -7.37 15.40
C SER A 44 -1.77 -7.97 16.51
N ALA A 45 -2.39 -8.76 17.39
CA ALA A 45 -1.69 -9.58 18.38
C ALA A 45 -0.68 -10.50 17.68
N VAL A 46 0.52 -10.64 18.27
CA VAL A 46 1.62 -11.42 17.71
C VAL A 46 1.30 -12.92 17.82
N ALA A 47 0.68 -13.48 16.78
CA ALA A 47 0.65 -14.92 16.56
C ALA A 47 2.08 -15.43 16.31
N PRO A 48 2.40 -16.69 16.66
CA PRO A 48 3.71 -17.27 16.31
C PRO A 48 3.90 -17.18 14.78
N ALA A 49 5.04 -16.67 14.35
CA ALA A 49 5.28 -16.25 12.97
C ALA A 49 5.08 -17.36 11.91
N ALA A 50 5.14 -18.64 12.29
CA ALA A 50 4.79 -19.76 11.41
C ALA A 50 3.30 -19.79 11.00
N ALA A 51 2.38 -19.36 11.88
CA ALA A 51 0.96 -19.25 11.58
C ALA A 51 0.66 -18.00 10.72
N ALA A 52 1.39 -16.91 10.93
CA ALA A 52 1.22 -15.66 10.18
C ALA A 52 1.52 -15.83 8.68
N SER A 53 2.58 -16.59 8.33
CA SER A 53 2.91 -16.86 6.92
C SER A 53 1.89 -17.77 6.22
N ALA A 54 1.05 -18.53 6.94
CA ALA A 54 -0.04 -19.33 6.32
C ALA A 54 -1.21 -18.45 5.96
N THR A 55 -1.66 -17.63 6.91
CA THR A 55 -2.71 -16.65 6.67
C THR A 55 -2.35 -15.70 5.53
N ARG A 56 -1.10 -15.24 5.43
CA ARG A 56 -0.70 -14.34 4.34
C ARG A 56 -0.76 -15.03 2.97
N VAL A 57 -0.25 -16.25 2.82
CA VAL A 57 -0.33 -16.98 1.53
C VAL A 57 -1.78 -17.17 1.10
N ASP A 58 -2.66 -17.52 2.03
CA ASP A 58 -4.09 -17.65 1.75
C ASP A 58 -4.71 -16.31 1.33
N GLN A 59 -4.36 -15.20 1.98
CA GLN A 59 -4.81 -13.86 1.57
C GLN A 59 -4.31 -13.48 0.17
N LEU A 60 -3.05 -13.79 -0.17
CA LEU A 60 -2.48 -13.53 -1.49
C LEU A 60 -3.11 -14.43 -2.57
N ALA A 61 -3.48 -15.67 -2.22
CA ALA A 61 -4.19 -16.59 -3.10
C ALA A 61 -5.68 -16.22 -3.29
N ASN A 62 -6.27 -15.51 -2.33
CA ASN A 62 -7.70 -15.16 -2.31
C ASN A 62 -8.06 -13.90 -3.12
N THR A 63 -7.11 -13.30 -3.85
CA THR A 63 -7.41 -12.25 -4.85
C THR A 63 -7.85 -12.94 -6.16
N VAL A 64 -9.04 -13.55 -6.11
CA VAL A 64 -9.59 -14.42 -7.16
C VAL A 64 -9.82 -13.62 -8.45
N GLY A 65 -9.16 -14.05 -9.54
CA GLY A 65 -9.44 -13.62 -10.93
C GLY A 65 -8.26 -13.02 -11.71
N GLY A 66 -7.13 -12.74 -11.05
CA GLY A 66 -5.93 -12.20 -11.69
C GLY A 66 -4.96 -13.27 -12.24
N PRO A 67 -3.98 -12.89 -13.07
CA PRO A 67 -2.96 -13.79 -13.66
C PRO A 67 -1.92 -14.33 -12.65
N VAL A 68 -2.20 -14.24 -11.34
CA VAL A 68 -1.23 -14.47 -10.26
C VAL A 68 -1.59 -15.70 -9.45
N GLN A 69 -0.60 -16.54 -9.16
CA GLN A 69 -0.73 -17.70 -8.27
C GLN A 69 0.44 -17.69 -7.29
N VAL A 70 0.16 -17.78 -5.99
CA VAL A 70 1.18 -17.89 -4.94
C VAL A 70 1.02 -19.22 -4.23
N THR A 71 2.11 -19.97 -4.07
CA THR A 71 2.10 -21.26 -3.38
C THR A 71 3.35 -21.42 -2.54
N ARG A 72 3.19 -21.82 -1.29
CA ARG A 72 4.32 -22.11 -0.41
C ARG A 72 5.17 -23.26 -0.95
N VAL A 73 6.49 -23.13 -0.86
CA VAL A 73 7.45 -24.18 -1.17
C VAL A 73 7.94 -24.78 0.15
N GLY A 74 7.54 -26.02 0.43
CA GLY A 74 7.96 -26.75 1.62
C GLY A 74 7.30 -26.32 2.93
N THR A 75 7.77 -26.89 4.04
CA THR A 75 7.26 -26.61 5.39
C THR A 75 7.95 -25.37 5.97
N PRO A 76 7.23 -24.41 6.58
CA PRO A 76 7.83 -23.24 7.21
C PRO A 76 8.88 -23.64 8.25
N SER A 77 10.05 -23.00 8.23
CA SER A 77 11.06 -23.20 9.27
C SER A 77 10.59 -22.56 10.58
N ALA A 78 10.58 -23.34 11.66
CA ALA A 78 10.25 -22.82 13.00
C ALA A 78 11.32 -21.85 13.53
N VAL A 79 12.55 -21.91 13.00
CA VAL A 79 13.71 -21.14 13.48
C VAL A 79 13.86 -19.81 12.71
N ALA A 80 13.36 -19.75 11.48
CA ALA A 80 13.37 -18.55 10.66
C ALA A 80 12.03 -18.44 9.88
N PRO A 81 10.92 -18.20 10.58
CA PRO A 81 9.59 -18.17 9.96
C PRO A 81 9.47 -17.06 8.91
N HIS A 82 10.30 -16.01 9.01
CA HIS A 82 10.41 -14.91 8.05
C HIS A 82 11.23 -15.23 6.78
N LEU A 83 11.60 -16.49 6.55
CA LEU A 83 12.32 -16.93 5.35
C LEU A 83 11.57 -18.03 4.59
N THR A 84 10.26 -18.12 4.77
CA THR A 84 9.48 -19.17 4.09
C THR A 84 9.38 -18.80 2.62
N VAL A 85 9.87 -19.67 1.73
CA VAL A 85 9.85 -19.37 0.28
C VAL A 85 8.49 -19.73 -0.31
N CYS A 86 7.97 -18.83 -1.13
CA CYS A 86 6.78 -19.01 -1.95
C CYS A 86 7.15 -18.94 -3.42
N LYS A 87 6.59 -19.86 -4.21
CA LYS A 87 6.55 -19.76 -5.67
C LYS A 87 5.45 -18.76 -6.03
N ILE A 88 5.79 -17.80 -6.87
CA ILE A 88 4.84 -16.84 -7.43
C ILE A 88 4.84 -16.97 -8.96
N THR A 89 3.67 -17.18 -9.54
CA THR A 89 3.48 -17.24 -11.00
C THR A 89 2.67 -16.04 -11.43
N VAL A 90 3.17 -15.21 -12.33
CA VAL A 90 2.49 -14.02 -12.88
C VAL A 90 2.56 -14.08 -14.40
N TYR A 91 1.42 -14.02 -15.10
CA TYR A 91 1.37 -14.14 -16.57
C TYR A 91 2.05 -15.42 -17.12
N GLY A 92 2.11 -16.49 -16.32
CA GLY A 92 2.85 -17.72 -16.64
C GLY A 92 4.36 -17.66 -16.33
N TYR A 93 4.88 -16.52 -15.88
CA TYR A 93 6.26 -16.37 -15.44
C TYR A 93 6.42 -16.83 -13.99
N VAL A 94 7.20 -17.89 -13.78
CA VAL A 94 7.50 -18.42 -12.45
C VAL A 94 8.65 -17.63 -11.82
N GLY A 95 8.47 -17.22 -10.57
CA GLY A 95 9.47 -16.60 -9.71
C GLY A 95 9.34 -17.10 -8.28
N TYR A 96 10.21 -16.58 -7.40
CA TYR A 96 10.26 -16.96 -5.99
C TYR A 96 10.36 -15.70 -5.12
N THR A 97 9.55 -15.68 -4.06
CA THR A 97 9.47 -14.60 -3.07
C THR A 97 9.43 -15.22 -1.68
N PHE A 98 9.43 -14.40 -0.64
CA PHE A 98 9.09 -14.83 0.71
C PHE A 98 7.57 -14.82 0.90
N CYS A 99 7.02 -15.86 1.52
CA CYS A 99 5.58 -16.05 1.74
C CYS A 99 4.98 -14.97 2.66
N GLU A 100 5.81 -14.43 3.55
CA GLU A 100 5.45 -13.34 4.45
C GLU A 100 5.62 -11.96 3.82
N PHE A 101 6.23 -11.86 2.64
CA PHE A 101 6.41 -10.59 1.95
C PHE A 101 5.23 -10.35 1.03
N ASP A 102 4.77 -9.10 0.97
CA ASP A 102 3.71 -8.71 0.05
C ASP A 102 4.28 -8.51 -1.35
N TYR A 103 3.47 -8.84 -2.36
CA TYR A 103 3.65 -8.30 -3.70
C TYR A 103 2.80 -7.04 -3.84
N SER A 104 3.21 -6.14 -4.72
CA SER A 104 2.39 -4.99 -5.10
C SER A 104 2.16 -4.95 -6.60
N THR A 105 1.20 -4.13 -7.02
CA THR A 105 0.85 -3.94 -8.41
C THR A 105 0.84 -2.47 -8.78
N LEU A 106 1.17 -2.20 -10.02
CA LEU A 106 1.12 -0.88 -10.63
C LEU A 106 0.45 -0.99 -12.00
N ASP A 107 -0.63 -0.25 -12.23
CA ASP A 107 -1.11 -0.01 -13.60
C ASP A 107 -0.49 1.29 -14.11
N TRP A 108 0.44 1.18 -15.06
CA TRP A 108 1.10 2.34 -15.65
C TRP A 108 0.37 2.91 -16.87
N GLY A 109 -0.89 2.51 -17.06
CA GLY A 109 -1.82 3.03 -18.06
C GLY A 109 -2.20 1.98 -19.11
N GLY A 110 -3.44 2.03 -19.58
CA GLY A 110 -3.94 1.15 -20.64
C GLY A 110 -4.13 -0.32 -20.23
N GLY A 111 -4.30 -0.59 -18.93
CA GLY A 111 -4.45 -1.94 -18.39
C GLY A 111 -3.12 -2.71 -18.34
N ASN A 112 -1.99 -2.00 -18.40
CA ASN A 112 -0.67 -2.60 -18.31
C ASN A 112 -0.27 -2.71 -16.84
N VAL A 113 -0.73 -3.80 -16.22
CA VAL A 113 -0.40 -4.12 -14.84
C VAL A 113 1.01 -4.73 -14.77
N GLU A 114 1.80 -4.19 -13.85
CA GLU A 114 3.14 -4.63 -13.49
C GLU A 114 3.13 -5.09 -12.03
N TYR A 115 3.75 -6.22 -11.76
CA TYR A 115 3.81 -6.85 -10.44
C TYR A 115 5.22 -6.69 -9.86
N PHE A 116 5.31 -6.42 -8.56
CA PHE A 116 6.58 -6.26 -7.85
C PHE A 116 6.66 -7.20 -6.67
N VAL A 117 7.83 -7.80 -6.47
CA VAL A 117 8.14 -8.64 -5.32
C VAL A 117 9.54 -8.35 -4.82
N VAL A 118 9.83 -8.74 -3.59
CA VAL A 118 11.20 -8.91 -3.11
C VAL A 118 11.57 -10.37 -3.33
N GLY A 119 12.63 -10.62 -4.09
CA GLY A 119 13.15 -11.95 -4.39
C GLY A 119 13.82 -12.61 -3.19
N THR A 120 14.14 -13.89 -3.31
CA THR A 120 14.82 -14.65 -2.24
C THR A 120 16.28 -14.21 -1.99
N ASP A 121 16.84 -13.42 -2.90
CA ASP A 121 18.12 -12.71 -2.79
C ASP A 121 17.98 -11.30 -2.18
N TYR A 122 16.76 -10.92 -1.81
CA TYR A 122 16.36 -9.60 -1.28
C TYR A 122 16.46 -8.43 -2.27
N GLU A 123 16.64 -8.70 -3.56
CA GLU A 123 16.51 -7.67 -4.59
C GLU A 123 15.05 -7.52 -5.02
N ILE A 124 14.70 -6.40 -5.65
CA ILE A 124 13.33 -6.15 -6.07
C ILE A 124 13.18 -6.65 -7.50
N PHE A 125 12.19 -7.48 -7.74
CA PHE A 125 11.85 -8.00 -9.05
C PHE A 125 10.51 -7.48 -9.51
N HIS A 126 10.38 -7.34 -10.83
CA HIS A 126 9.13 -6.94 -11.45
C HIS A 126 8.82 -7.73 -12.71
N ALA A 127 7.53 -7.91 -13.00
CA ALA A 127 7.05 -8.59 -14.20
C ALA A 127 5.78 -7.91 -14.73
N TRP A 128 5.73 -7.73 -16.04
CA TRP A 128 4.56 -7.25 -16.76
C TRP A 128 4.28 -8.16 -17.96
N LYS A 129 3.08 -8.05 -18.54
CA LYS A 129 2.73 -8.83 -19.73
C LYS A 129 3.70 -8.53 -20.87
N GLY A 130 4.37 -9.56 -21.40
CA GLY A 130 5.35 -9.43 -22.49
C GLY A 130 6.79 -9.15 -22.04
N SER A 131 7.06 -9.07 -20.73
CA SER A 131 8.44 -8.98 -20.19
C SER A 131 9.31 -10.20 -20.51
N GLY A 132 8.69 -11.36 -20.78
CA GLY A 132 9.39 -12.62 -21.00
C GLY A 132 9.98 -13.23 -19.72
N GLY A 133 9.49 -12.81 -18.54
CA GLY A 133 9.92 -13.30 -17.24
C GLY A 133 10.11 -12.18 -16.22
N TRP A 134 10.34 -12.56 -14.96
CA TRP A 134 10.73 -11.62 -13.91
C TRP A 134 12.05 -10.91 -14.27
N LYS A 135 12.06 -9.60 -14.14
CA LYS A 135 13.24 -8.75 -14.33
C LYS A 135 13.72 -8.26 -12.97
N ASN A 136 15.03 -8.13 -12.84
CA ASN A 136 15.65 -7.56 -11.66
C ASN A 136 15.62 -6.03 -11.78
N LEU A 137 15.04 -5.37 -10.78
CA LEU A 137 14.93 -3.91 -10.66
C LEU A 137 16.02 -3.31 -9.74
N GLY A 138 16.90 -4.17 -9.22
CA GLY A 138 17.94 -3.88 -8.26
C GLY A 138 17.38 -3.54 -6.87
N GLY A 139 18.18 -2.81 -6.10
CA GLY A 139 17.84 -2.48 -4.72
C GLY A 139 18.13 -3.64 -3.78
N GLN A 140 18.07 -3.39 -2.49
CA GLN A 140 18.39 -4.39 -1.48
C GLN A 140 17.49 -4.21 -0.26
N ALA A 141 16.49 -5.07 -0.15
CA ALA A 141 15.53 -5.09 0.92
C ALA A 141 16.19 -5.56 2.24
N ARG A 142 15.74 -5.03 3.38
CA ARG A 142 16.13 -5.60 4.68
C ARG A 142 15.65 -7.04 4.78
N ARG A 143 16.45 -7.84 5.50
CA ARG A 143 16.17 -9.25 5.74
C ARG A 143 15.27 -9.52 6.95
N SER A 144 15.09 -8.51 7.80
CA SER A 144 14.33 -8.63 9.05
C SER A 144 12.89 -8.21 8.86
N THR A 145 11.98 -8.93 9.54
CA THR A 145 10.51 -8.75 9.49
C THR A 145 9.94 -8.88 8.07
N PRO A 146 8.62 -9.06 7.91
CA PRO A 146 7.99 -8.91 6.60
C PRO A 146 8.40 -7.57 5.95
N ASN A 147 9.01 -7.64 4.78
CA ASN A 147 9.32 -6.50 3.93
C ASN A 147 8.57 -6.68 2.60
N GLY A 148 8.57 -5.65 1.76
CA GLY A 148 7.90 -5.71 0.47
C GLY A 148 8.47 -4.71 -0.51
N ALA A 149 8.04 -4.86 -1.75
CA ALA A 149 8.16 -3.84 -2.76
C ALA A 149 6.76 -3.23 -2.92
N TYR A 150 6.60 -1.96 -2.56
CA TYR A 150 5.31 -1.28 -2.51
C TYR A 150 5.21 -0.26 -3.64
N ALA A 151 4.38 -0.53 -4.63
CA ALA A 151 4.15 0.38 -5.75
C ALA A 151 3.20 1.53 -5.37
N PHE A 152 3.42 2.69 -5.98
CA PHE A 152 2.63 3.91 -5.78
C PHE A 152 2.53 4.74 -7.08
N ASN A 153 1.49 5.58 -7.19
CA ASN A 153 1.02 6.13 -8.48
C ASN A 153 1.18 7.65 -8.62
N SER A 154 1.75 8.36 -7.65
CA SER A 154 1.95 9.82 -7.72
C SER A 154 3.12 10.30 -6.85
N PRO A 155 4.34 10.48 -7.41
CA PRO A 155 4.75 10.06 -8.76
C PRO A 155 4.72 8.53 -8.90
N VAL A 156 4.77 7.99 -10.11
CA VAL A 156 4.81 6.53 -10.30
C VAL A 156 6.13 5.98 -9.77
N GLY A 157 6.08 4.99 -8.90
CA GLY A 157 7.29 4.36 -8.35
C GLY A 157 7.02 3.10 -7.55
N VAL A 158 8.11 2.56 -7.00
CA VAL A 158 8.11 1.45 -6.06
C VAL A 158 9.07 1.78 -4.92
N GLU A 159 8.68 1.44 -3.70
CA GLU A 159 9.48 1.62 -2.49
C GLU A 159 9.72 0.32 -1.74
N THR A 160 10.81 0.28 -0.98
CA THR A 160 11.14 -0.83 -0.08
C THR A 160 11.96 -0.32 1.10
N ILE A 161 11.98 -1.06 2.19
CA ILE A 161 12.86 -0.75 3.31
C ILE A 161 14.23 -1.39 3.04
N GLY A 162 15.26 -0.56 2.97
CA GLY A 162 16.64 -0.96 2.71
C GLY A 162 17.33 -1.65 3.89
N THR A 163 18.52 -2.21 3.65
CA THR A 163 19.33 -2.93 4.65
C THR A 163 19.73 -2.11 5.87
N ASP A 164 19.70 -0.78 5.76
CA ASP A 164 19.98 0.19 6.81
C ASP A 164 18.71 0.70 7.53
N ASN A 165 17.57 0.04 7.30
CA ASN A 165 16.24 0.37 7.83
C ASN A 165 15.66 1.72 7.36
N ASN A 166 16.16 2.28 6.25
CA ASN A 166 15.59 3.48 5.64
C ASN A 166 14.71 3.14 4.44
N TRP A 167 13.81 4.05 4.07
CA TRP A 167 12.99 3.90 2.87
C TRP A 167 13.81 4.24 1.62
N TYR A 168 13.63 3.43 0.60
CA TYR A 168 14.23 3.65 -0.72
C TYR A 168 13.15 3.57 -1.77
N CYS A 169 13.16 4.53 -2.68
CA CYS A 169 12.24 4.65 -3.79
C CYS A 169 13.00 4.51 -5.11
N LYS A 170 12.35 3.86 -6.07
CA LYS A 170 12.71 3.90 -7.50
C LYS A 170 11.51 4.43 -8.27
N TYR A 171 11.71 5.55 -8.95
CA TYR A 171 10.63 6.19 -9.72
C TYR A 171 10.63 5.72 -11.17
N ARG A 172 9.46 5.77 -11.79
CA ARG A 172 9.24 5.50 -13.21
C ARG A 172 8.82 6.78 -13.92
N GLY A 173 9.46 7.07 -15.05
CA GLY A 173 9.13 8.21 -15.90
C GLY A 173 9.44 7.90 -17.36
N ASN A 174 8.67 8.45 -18.30
CA ASN A 174 8.88 8.26 -19.75
C ASN A 174 9.06 6.79 -20.18
N GLY A 175 8.27 5.89 -19.58
CA GLY A 175 8.31 4.45 -19.88
C GLY A 175 9.53 3.69 -19.33
N SER A 176 10.39 4.32 -18.53
CA SER A 176 11.60 3.71 -17.95
C SER A 176 11.70 3.93 -16.45
N TRP A 177 12.41 3.02 -15.78
CA TRP A 177 12.79 3.18 -14.38
C TRP A 177 14.01 4.09 -14.26
N SER A 178 14.04 4.90 -13.22
CA SER A 178 15.22 5.69 -12.82
C SER A 178 16.43 4.77 -12.57
N GLY A 179 17.64 5.30 -12.78
CA GLY A 179 18.88 4.50 -12.71
C GLY A 179 19.10 3.85 -11.35
N GLY A 180 19.35 4.65 -10.31
CA GLY A 180 19.57 4.17 -8.95
C GLY A 180 18.31 4.11 -8.09
N TRP A 181 18.36 3.33 -7.02
CA TRP A 181 17.44 3.50 -5.88
C TRP A 181 17.92 4.69 -5.06
N GLN A 182 16.99 5.52 -4.59
CA GLN A 182 17.32 6.70 -3.80
C GLN A 182 16.53 6.72 -2.50
N ARG A 183 17.07 7.37 -1.50
CA ARG A 183 16.39 7.52 -0.21
C ARG A 183 15.15 8.38 -0.38
N CYS A 184 14.07 7.93 0.25
CA CYS A 184 12.82 8.64 0.51
C CYS A 184 12.46 8.37 1.99
#